data_AF-A0A925BAU7-F1
#
_entry.id   AF-A0A925BAU7-F1
#
_cell.length_a   1.000
_cell.length_b   1.000
_cell.length_c   1.000
_cell.angle_alpha   90.00
_cell.angle_beta   90.00
_cell.angle_gamma   90.00
#
_symmetry.space_group_name_H-M   'P 1'
#
loop_
_entity.id
_entity.type
_entity.pdbx_description
1 polymer ?
#
loop_
_entity_poly.entity_id
_entity_poly.type
_entity_poly.pdbx_seq_one_letter_code
_entity_poly.pdbx_strand_id
1 'polypeptide(L)'
;MWIIYLLVILVLLPLLAPPIPLRKREKRGWDGLPFVTISLILTNILIFLLTVAGNNFGLLEATVSSPVAERWGIVPQSPNLLTLFTHLFLHGGWEHLFFNMLFLLLFGPHIEDALGRWEYLLFYVGGGFMAGLLHVFLASTPLLSAAADKPLIGASGAIAAVLGLFAVRFWRAKLRVFLIFSIPAVYVIGFYTLREVFTGIRAFADAGSSDSVANWAHIGGLLFGALIAIPLKVKNDSRQEYTLEDAEAAGRQDRWLDAARLYTRYLAEKPDDAATHRAMGRANVKLRQSEEAHRHFMEALRLYLQAPPSPGNAAAVAGVYGDACAAFETFPLPAALLSRIAGACEETAQFALADRALTDLCRNHADTKEAENGLLRLGKLHLSKLRQPQSAAEIFREFLQRYPRSEWRAHVERLLAESESKS
;
A
#
# COMPACT_ATOMS: atom_id res chain seq x y z
N MET A 1 -35.86 0.90 5.76
CA MET A 1 -34.94 2.05 5.67
C MET A 1 -33.92 2.06 6.81
N TRP A 2 -34.32 2.22 8.09
CA TRP A 2 -33.41 2.21 9.25
C TRP A 2 -32.53 0.96 9.40
N ILE A 3 -33.02 -0.22 8.99
CA ILE A 3 -32.24 -1.46 8.99
C ILE A 3 -31.07 -1.37 7.99
N ILE A 4 -31.23 -0.70 6.85
CA ILE A 4 -30.13 -0.52 5.88
C ILE A 4 -29.08 0.43 6.45
N TYR A 5 -29.50 1.54 7.07
CA TYR A 5 -28.58 2.46 7.75
C TYR A 5 -27.86 1.81 8.93
N LEU A 6 -28.56 0.98 9.71
CA LEU A 6 -27.98 0.20 10.81
C LEU A 6 -27.02 -0.87 10.28
N LEU A 7 -27.39 -1.59 9.21
CA LEU A 7 -26.53 -2.58 8.55
C LEU A 7 -25.29 -1.90 7.96
N VAL A 8 -25.43 -0.72 7.38
CA VAL A 8 -24.34 0.10 6.84
C VAL A 8 -23.41 0.56 7.97
N ILE A 9 -23.93 1.18 9.03
CA ILE A 9 -23.14 1.61 10.19
C ILE A 9 -22.41 0.44 10.87
N LEU A 10 -23.07 -0.72 11.02
CA LEU A 10 -22.48 -1.92 11.63
C LEU A 10 -21.50 -2.68 10.70
N VAL A 11 -21.59 -2.49 9.38
CA VAL A 11 -20.57 -2.92 8.40
C VAL A 11 -19.36 -1.97 8.40
N LEU A 12 -19.51 -0.72 8.85
CA LEU A 12 -18.54 0.36 8.64
C LEU A 12 -17.58 0.65 9.79
N LEU A 13 -17.97 0.40 11.04
CA LEU A 13 -17.02 0.49 12.17
C LEU A 13 -15.67 -0.25 11.94
N PRO A 14 -15.65 -1.40 11.23
CA PRO A 14 -14.43 -2.12 10.85
C PRO A 14 -13.73 -1.63 9.59
N LEU A 15 -14.42 -0.85 8.74
CA LEU A 15 -13.93 -0.36 7.45
C LEU A 15 -13.10 0.91 7.57
N LEU A 16 -13.01 1.48 8.78
CA LEU A 16 -12.05 2.53 9.09
C LEU A 16 -10.58 2.07 8.95
N ALA A 17 -10.31 0.75 8.82
CA ALA A 17 -9.07 0.21 8.24
C ALA A 17 -9.07 -1.34 8.15
N PRO A 18 -9.65 -2.00 7.13
CA PRO A 18 -9.14 -3.29 6.74
C PRO A 18 -7.79 -3.04 6.06
N PRO A 19 -6.70 -3.72 6.45
CA PRO A 19 -5.55 -3.80 5.58
C PRO A 19 -6.00 -4.58 4.36
N ILE A 20 -6.35 -3.89 3.27
CA ILE A 20 -6.20 -4.51 1.95
C ILE A 20 -4.68 -4.65 1.81
N PRO A 21 -4.13 -5.87 1.81
CA PRO A 21 -2.69 -6.12 1.90
C PRO A 21 -1.90 -5.64 0.67
N LEU A 22 -2.56 -4.95 -0.25
CA LEU A 22 -2.10 -4.64 -1.59
C LEU A 22 -1.60 -3.19 -1.60
N ARG A 23 -0.59 -2.93 -0.77
CA ARG A 23 0.15 -1.67 -0.84
C ARG A 23 1.43 -1.91 -1.61
N LYS A 24 1.45 -1.44 -2.85
CA LYS A 24 2.63 -1.22 -3.70
C LYS A 24 3.73 -0.37 -3.02
N ARG A 25 3.47 0.17 -1.82
CA ARG A 25 4.28 1.18 -1.16
C ARG A 25 3.99 1.18 0.35
N GLU A 26 4.96 0.85 1.18
CA GLU A 26 4.95 1.26 2.60
C GLU A 26 5.09 2.80 2.63
N LYS A 27 3.97 3.52 2.48
CA LYS A 27 3.97 4.97 2.65
C LYS A 27 3.83 5.28 4.14
N ARG A 28 4.79 6.00 4.71
CA ARG A 28 4.76 6.51 6.08
C ARG A 28 4.42 8.00 6.06
N GLY A 29 3.74 8.48 7.11
CA GLY A 29 3.39 9.89 7.25
C GLY A 29 2.38 10.40 6.21
N TRP A 30 2.54 11.64 5.77
CA TRP A 30 1.60 12.35 4.88
C TRP A 30 1.44 11.73 3.50
N ASP A 31 2.38 10.89 3.05
CA ASP A 31 2.31 10.20 1.76
C ASP A 31 1.25 9.09 1.75
N GLY A 32 0.91 8.54 2.93
CA GLY A 32 -0.10 7.49 3.09
C GLY A 32 -1.53 8.00 3.27
N LEU A 33 -1.74 9.33 3.30
CA LEU A 33 -3.08 9.91 3.40
C LEU A 33 -3.73 10.02 2.01
N PRO A 34 -4.99 9.58 1.85
CA PRO A 34 -5.74 9.67 0.59
C PRO A 34 -6.27 11.10 0.40
N PHE A 35 -5.34 12.02 0.11
CA PHE A 35 -5.60 13.45 0.07
C PHE A 35 -6.66 13.82 -0.96
N VAL A 36 -6.63 13.20 -2.14
CA VAL A 36 -7.58 13.51 -3.21
C VAL A 36 -8.96 12.97 -2.86
N THR A 37 -9.07 11.73 -2.37
CA THR A 37 -10.34 11.18 -1.90
C THR A 37 -10.96 12.08 -0.82
N ILE A 38 -10.18 12.47 0.20
CA ILE A 38 -10.68 13.34 1.28
C ILE A 38 -11.10 14.70 0.73
N SER A 39 -10.30 15.29 -0.17
CA SER A 39 -10.61 16.58 -0.79
C SER A 39 -11.92 16.53 -1.59
N LEU A 40 -12.13 15.45 -2.36
CA LEU A 40 -13.38 15.23 -3.09
C LEU A 40 -14.56 15.11 -2.11
N ILE A 41 -14.41 14.34 -1.03
CA ILE A 41 -15.48 14.20 -0.01
C ILE A 41 -15.85 15.56 0.59
N LEU A 42 -14.85 16.32 1.06
CA LEU A 42 -15.08 17.64 1.67
C LEU A 42 -15.71 18.62 0.68
N THR A 43 -15.27 18.60 -0.58
CA THR A 43 -15.82 19.45 -1.65
C THR A 43 -17.30 19.14 -1.91
N ASN A 44 -17.65 17.86 -1.99
CA ASN A 44 -19.04 17.42 -2.18
C ASN A 44 -19.93 17.82 -0.99
N ILE A 45 -19.45 17.64 0.24
CA ILE A 45 -20.17 18.05 1.45
C ILE A 45 -20.38 19.57 1.44
N LEU A 46 -19.34 20.35 1.16
CA LEU A 46 -19.42 21.81 1.10
C LEU A 46 -20.44 22.28 0.06
N ILE A 47 -20.37 21.76 -1.17
CA ILE A 47 -21.29 22.14 -2.26
C ILE A 47 -22.73 21.76 -1.91
N PHE A 48 -22.94 20.60 -1.29
CA PHE A 48 -24.26 20.20 -0.84
C PHE A 48 -24.81 21.14 0.24
N LEU A 49 -24.01 21.49 1.26
CA LEU A 49 -24.41 22.43 2.31
C LEU A 49 -24.74 23.81 1.75
N LEU A 50 -23.95 24.32 0.79
CA LEU A 50 -24.22 25.57 0.09
C LEU A 50 -25.53 25.51 -0.70
N THR A 51 -25.81 24.39 -1.35
CA THR A 51 -27.05 24.17 -2.11
C THR A 51 -28.28 24.16 -1.19
N VAL A 52 -28.20 23.49 -0.04
CA VAL A 52 -29.28 23.46 0.96
C VAL A 52 -29.50 24.84 1.59
N ALA A 53 -28.43 25.57 1.90
CA ALA A 53 -28.50 26.91 2.48
C ALA A 53 -29.14 27.92 1.50
N GLY A 54 -28.80 27.84 0.21
CA GLY A 54 -29.38 28.70 -0.84
C GLY A 54 -30.88 28.45 -1.10
N ASN A 55 -31.40 27.28 -0.74
CA ASN A 55 -32.80 26.87 -0.94
C ASN A 55 -33.65 26.97 0.35
N ASN A 56 -33.31 27.85 1.30
CA ASN A 56 -34.04 28.06 2.57
C ASN A 56 -34.25 26.78 3.40
N PHE A 57 -33.24 25.92 3.55
CA PHE A 57 -33.26 24.75 4.44
C PHE A 57 -34.45 23.78 4.23
N GLY A 58 -34.93 23.62 3.00
CA GLY A 58 -35.91 22.58 2.65
C GLY A 58 -35.35 21.19 2.91
N LEU A 59 -35.79 20.54 3.99
CA LEU A 59 -35.14 19.35 4.56
C LEU A 59 -35.36 18.02 3.83
N LEU A 60 -36.21 17.92 2.78
CA LEU A 60 -36.61 16.58 2.32
C LEU A 60 -36.43 16.20 0.84
N GLU A 61 -36.52 17.06 -0.17
CA GLU A 61 -36.54 16.54 -1.56
C GLU A 61 -36.19 17.61 -2.63
N ALA A 62 -35.24 18.47 -2.31
CA ALA A 62 -35.16 19.80 -2.92
C ALA A 62 -34.13 19.98 -4.05
N THR A 63 -33.61 18.93 -4.71
CA THR A 63 -32.51 19.15 -5.70
C THR A 63 -32.72 18.61 -7.09
N VAL A 64 -33.30 17.42 -7.31
CA VAL A 64 -33.43 16.87 -8.68
C VAL A 64 -34.30 17.74 -9.60
N SER A 65 -35.28 18.47 -9.03
CA SER A 65 -36.12 19.44 -9.75
C SER A 65 -35.84 20.89 -9.34
N SER A 66 -34.63 21.17 -8.83
CA SER A 66 -34.25 22.52 -8.41
C SER A 66 -33.63 23.32 -9.56
N PRO A 67 -33.74 24.66 -9.54
CA PRO A 67 -33.02 25.53 -10.48
C PRO A 67 -31.50 25.30 -10.48
N VAL A 68 -30.95 24.82 -9.36
CA VAL A 68 -29.53 24.48 -9.24
C VAL A 68 -29.19 23.25 -10.08
N ALA A 69 -29.99 22.18 -10.02
CA ALA A 69 -29.74 20.98 -10.81
C ALA A 69 -29.99 21.19 -12.30
N GLU A 70 -31.00 21.98 -12.67
CA GLU A 70 -31.22 22.34 -14.09
C GLU A 70 -30.05 23.14 -14.67
N ARG A 71 -29.46 24.04 -13.87
CA ARG A 71 -28.35 24.91 -14.31
C ARG A 71 -26.99 24.22 -14.32
N TRP A 72 -26.74 23.35 -13.34
CA TRP A 72 -25.41 22.81 -13.06
C TRP A 72 -25.32 21.28 -13.19
N GLY A 73 -26.45 20.59 -13.32
CA GLY A 73 -26.53 19.18 -13.69
C GLY A 73 -26.51 18.99 -15.21
N ILE A 74 -26.34 17.75 -15.66
CA ILE A 74 -26.40 17.45 -17.09
C ILE A 74 -27.86 17.28 -17.49
N VAL A 75 -28.41 18.22 -18.24
CA VAL A 75 -29.70 18.03 -18.93
C VAL A 75 -29.42 17.41 -20.31
N PRO A 76 -29.86 16.17 -20.59
CA PRO A 76 -29.48 15.49 -21.83
C PRO A 76 -29.87 16.18 -23.14
N GLN A 77 -30.97 16.94 -23.19
CA GLN A 77 -31.34 17.73 -24.37
C GLN A 77 -30.46 18.97 -24.59
N SER A 78 -29.75 19.43 -23.56
CA SER A 78 -28.89 20.62 -23.61
C SER A 78 -27.57 20.38 -22.87
N PRO A 79 -26.78 19.35 -23.27
CA PRO A 79 -25.56 19.02 -22.56
C PRO A 79 -24.52 20.12 -22.73
N ASN A 80 -23.80 20.42 -21.66
CA ASN A 80 -22.77 21.45 -21.63
C ASN A 80 -21.47 20.85 -21.07
N LEU A 81 -20.32 21.23 -21.63
CA LEU A 81 -19.01 20.80 -21.11
C LEU A 81 -18.83 21.16 -19.62
N LEU A 82 -19.37 22.30 -19.19
CA LEU A 82 -19.34 22.69 -17.79
C LEU A 82 -20.18 21.74 -16.93
N THR A 83 -21.36 21.33 -17.41
CA THR A 83 -22.25 20.42 -16.67
C THR A 83 -21.72 19.00 -16.59
N LEU A 84 -20.92 18.56 -17.57
CA LEU A 84 -20.14 17.31 -17.46
C LEU A 84 -19.18 17.31 -16.26
N PHE A 85 -18.74 18.48 -15.79
CA PHE A 85 -17.92 18.59 -14.59
C PHE A 85 -18.73 18.87 -13.33
N THR A 86 -19.62 19.87 -13.36
CA THR A 86 -20.31 20.34 -12.16
C THR A 86 -21.32 19.34 -11.61
N HIS A 87 -21.92 18.48 -12.45
CA HIS A 87 -22.87 17.48 -11.99
C HIS A 87 -22.27 16.47 -10.99
N LEU A 88 -20.95 16.23 -11.05
CA LEU A 88 -20.23 15.32 -10.15
C LEU A 88 -20.31 15.76 -8.69
N PHE A 89 -20.63 17.03 -8.43
CA PHE A 89 -20.64 17.60 -7.10
C PHE A 89 -22.03 17.87 -6.53
N LEU A 90 -23.07 17.69 -7.34
CA LEU A 90 -24.46 17.93 -6.95
C LEU A 90 -25.10 16.66 -6.41
N HIS A 91 -25.94 16.78 -5.39
CA HIS A 91 -26.58 15.64 -4.75
C HIS A 91 -28.07 15.90 -4.55
N GLY A 92 -28.88 14.87 -4.82
CA GLY A 92 -30.35 14.92 -4.79
C GLY A 92 -30.97 15.00 -3.38
N GLY A 93 -30.17 14.80 -2.34
CA GLY A 93 -30.61 14.76 -0.95
C GLY A 93 -29.55 14.15 -0.02
N TRP A 94 -29.84 14.12 1.28
CA TRP A 94 -28.93 13.63 2.32
C TRP A 94 -28.54 12.15 2.12
N GLU A 95 -29.50 11.30 1.76
CA GLU A 95 -29.23 9.88 1.48
C GLU A 95 -28.28 9.69 0.30
N HIS A 96 -28.52 10.43 -0.79
CA HIS A 96 -27.68 10.37 -1.98
C HIS A 96 -26.25 10.84 -1.67
N LEU A 97 -26.07 11.94 -0.92
CA LEU A 97 -24.75 12.38 -0.47
C LEU A 97 -24.09 11.34 0.43
N PHE A 98 -24.81 10.86 1.45
CA PHE A 98 -24.27 9.92 2.43
C PHE A 98 -23.70 8.68 1.76
N PHE A 99 -24.47 8.02 0.89
CA PHE A 99 -24.00 6.82 0.21
C PHE A 99 -22.85 7.10 -0.76
N ASN A 100 -22.88 8.21 -1.52
CA ASN A 100 -21.77 8.55 -2.40
C ASN A 100 -20.46 8.75 -1.61
N MET A 101 -20.51 9.56 -0.55
CA MET A 101 -19.33 9.82 0.28
C MET A 101 -18.86 8.55 0.97
N LEU A 102 -19.80 7.69 1.36
CA LEU A 102 -19.49 6.42 1.95
C LEU A 102 -18.69 5.52 1.01
N PHE A 103 -19.21 5.25 -0.20
CA PHE A 103 -18.51 4.41 -1.18
C PHE A 103 -17.18 5.04 -1.60
N LEU A 104 -17.14 6.36 -1.74
CA LEU A 104 -15.91 7.08 -2.05
C LEU A 104 -14.85 6.92 -0.94
N LEU A 105 -15.24 7.01 0.32
CA LEU A 105 -14.35 6.79 1.47
C LEU A 105 -13.84 5.33 1.54
N LEU A 106 -14.70 4.38 1.21
CA LEU A 106 -14.44 2.94 1.32
C LEU A 106 -13.49 2.43 0.22
N PHE A 107 -13.64 2.94 -1.01
CA PHE A 107 -12.91 2.42 -2.17
C PHE A 107 -11.92 3.42 -2.77
N GLY A 108 -12.18 4.72 -2.65
CA GLY A 108 -11.34 5.79 -3.18
C GLY A 108 -9.89 5.73 -2.71
N PRO A 109 -9.59 5.58 -1.41
CA PRO A 109 -8.21 5.56 -0.92
C PRO A 109 -7.37 4.45 -1.55
N HIS A 110 -7.97 3.28 -1.79
CA HIS A 110 -7.28 2.14 -2.38
C HIS A 110 -6.94 2.37 -3.85
N ILE A 111 -7.81 3.04 -4.60
CA ILE A 111 -7.52 3.43 -5.98
C ILE A 111 -6.51 4.58 -6.03
N GLU A 112 -6.62 5.58 -5.13
CA GLU A 112 -5.64 6.67 -5.01
C GLU A 112 -4.24 6.12 -4.70
N ASP A 113 -4.14 5.13 -3.82
CA ASP A 113 -2.88 4.46 -3.52
C ASP A 113 -2.33 3.65 -4.69
N ALA A 114 -3.20 3.00 -5.46
CA ALA A 114 -2.80 2.18 -6.61
C ALA A 114 -2.34 3.02 -7.81
N LEU A 115 -2.99 4.16 -8.08
CA LEU A 115 -2.70 5.01 -9.23
C LEU A 115 -1.74 6.16 -8.93
N GLY A 116 -1.77 6.71 -7.72
CA GLY A 116 -1.20 8.02 -7.42
C GLY A 116 -2.26 9.12 -7.42
N ARG A 117 -1.94 10.24 -6.78
CA ARG A 117 -2.89 11.34 -6.51
C ARG A 117 -3.45 11.97 -7.79
N TRP A 118 -2.56 12.36 -8.70
CA TRP A 118 -2.96 13.07 -9.92
C TRP A 118 -3.68 12.16 -10.91
N GLU A 119 -3.17 10.94 -11.08
CA GLU A 119 -3.76 9.91 -11.93
C GLU A 119 -5.14 9.52 -11.42
N TYR A 120 -5.32 9.39 -10.10
CA TYR A 120 -6.62 9.13 -9.49
C TYR A 120 -7.62 10.27 -9.71
N LEU A 121 -7.20 11.53 -9.57
CA LEU A 121 -8.08 12.67 -9.83
C LEU A 121 -8.56 12.69 -11.29
N LEU A 122 -7.64 12.52 -12.24
CA LEU A 122 -7.96 12.46 -13.67
C LEU A 122 -8.87 11.26 -13.99
N PHE A 123 -8.58 10.10 -13.40
CA PHE A 123 -9.40 8.91 -13.52
C PHE A 123 -10.82 9.14 -12.97
N TYR A 124 -10.96 9.75 -11.80
CA TYR A 124 -12.25 10.03 -11.17
C TYR A 124 -13.11 10.95 -12.03
N VAL A 125 -12.54 12.07 -12.48
CA VAL A 125 -13.23 13.03 -13.36
C VAL A 125 -13.56 12.39 -14.71
N GLY A 126 -12.61 11.67 -15.31
CA GLY A 126 -12.81 10.96 -16.57
C GLY A 126 -13.91 9.89 -16.50
N GLY A 127 -13.97 9.14 -15.40
CA GLY A 127 -15.03 8.17 -15.16
C GLY A 127 -16.41 8.82 -15.01
N GLY A 128 -16.46 9.96 -14.32
CA GLY A 128 -17.65 10.81 -14.25
C GLY A 128 -18.10 11.32 -15.62
N PHE A 129 -17.16 11.78 -16.45
CA PHE A 129 -17.47 12.25 -17.81
C PHE A 129 -18.02 11.12 -18.68
N MET A 130 -17.39 9.94 -18.65
CA MET A 130 -17.85 8.79 -19.42
C MET A 130 -19.22 8.28 -18.96
N ALA A 131 -19.50 8.33 -17.66
CA ALA A 131 -20.82 8.05 -17.11
C ALA A 131 -21.87 9.05 -17.63
N GLY A 132 -21.59 10.35 -17.54
CA GLY A 132 -22.48 11.41 -18.03
C GLY A 132 -22.71 11.35 -19.54
N LEU A 133 -21.67 11.12 -20.33
CA LEU A 133 -21.76 11.00 -21.80
C LEU A 133 -22.61 9.78 -22.21
N LEU A 134 -22.45 8.64 -21.55
CA LEU A 134 -23.30 7.47 -21.84
C LEU A 134 -24.77 7.76 -21.51
N HIS A 135 -25.03 8.43 -20.39
CA HIS A 135 -26.39 8.82 -20.02
C HIS A 135 -27.02 9.78 -21.05
N VAL A 136 -26.27 10.82 -21.49
CA VAL A 136 -26.73 11.75 -22.54
C VAL A 136 -27.03 11.03 -23.84
N PHE A 137 -26.13 10.12 -24.26
CA PHE A 137 -26.32 9.32 -25.46
C PHE A 137 -27.61 8.49 -25.40
N LEU A 138 -27.83 7.79 -24.29
CA LEU A 138 -29.01 6.94 -24.10
C LEU A 138 -30.31 7.73 -23.98
N ALA A 139 -30.31 8.82 -23.21
CA ALA A 139 -31.47 9.70 -23.05
C ALA A 139 -31.84 10.43 -24.36
N SER A 140 -30.89 10.59 -25.29
CA SER A 140 -31.15 11.10 -26.64
C SER A 140 -31.80 10.07 -27.58
N THR A 141 -31.95 8.81 -27.16
CA THR A 141 -32.60 7.77 -27.97
C THR A 141 -34.11 7.74 -27.74
N PRO A 142 -34.92 7.31 -28.73
CA PRO A 142 -36.37 7.16 -28.55
C PRO A 142 -36.75 6.26 -27.38
N LEU A 143 -35.90 5.28 -27.05
CA LEU A 143 -36.10 4.30 -25.99
C LEU A 143 -36.08 4.89 -24.57
N LEU A 144 -35.40 6.02 -24.36
CA LEU A 144 -35.23 6.65 -23.04
C LEU A 144 -35.45 8.17 -23.07
N SER A 145 -36.17 8.67 -24.08
CA SER A 145 -36.45 10.09 -24.28
C SER A 145 -37.17 10.78 -23.11
N ALA A 146 -37.87 10.03 -22.25
CA ALA A 146 -38.52 10.55 -21.04
C ALA A 146 -37.53 11.10 -19.98
N ALA A 147 -36.25 10.75 -20.08
CA ALA A 147 -35.19 11.31 -19.23
C ALA A 147 -34.48 12.52 -19.86
N ALA A 148 -34.84 12.91 -21.09
CA ALA A 148 -34.05 13.86 -21.86
C ALA A 148 -34.05 15.28 -21.25
N ASP A 149 -35.10 15.66 -20.53
CA ASP A 149 -35.22 16.95 -19.82
C ASP A 149 -34.86 16.86 -18.33
N LYS A 150 -34.51 15.67 -17.83
CA LYS A 150 -34.25 15.46 -16.40
C LYS A 150 -32.76 15.62 -16.13
N PRO A 151 -32.35 16.52 -15.21
CA PRO A 151 -30.94 16.72 -14.92
C PRO A 151 -30.34 15.50 -14.22
N LEU A 152 -29.23 14.99 -14.75
CA LEU A 152 -28.36 14.04 -14.08
C LEU A 152 -27.46 14.80 -13.10
N ILE A 153 -27.46 14.36 -11.84
CA ILE A 153 -26.61 14.86 -10.76
C ILE A 153 -26.05 13.69 -9.95
N GLY A 154 -24.85 13.86 -9.40
CA GLY A 154 -24.26 12.89 -8.47
C GLY A 154 -22.84 12.50 -8.82
N ALA A 155 -22.03 12.31 -7.78
CA ALA A 155 -20.70 11.69 -7.86
C ALA A 155 -20.74 10.20 -8.24
N SER A 156 -21.91 9.57 -8.20
CA SER A 156 -22.11 8.12 -8.27
C SER A 156 -21.57 7.48 -9.55
N GLY A 157 -21.59 8.17 -10.69
CA GLY A 157 -20.98 7.68 -11.94
C GLY A 157 -19.45 7.56 -11.84
N ALA A 158 -18.78 8.56 -11.27
CA ALA A 158 -17.35 8.53 -11.00
C ALA A 158 -16.99 7.47 -9.95
N ILE A 159 -17.81 7.33 -8.91
CA ILE A 159 -17.65 6.28 -7.89
C ILE A 159 -17.85 4.89 -8.51
N ALA A 160 -18.81 4.71 -9.42
CA ALA A 160 -18.96 3.45 -10.14
C ALA A 160 -17.71 3.12 -10.96
N ALA A 161 -17.03 4.11 -11.54
CA ALA A 161 -15.71 3.90 -12.15
C ALA A 161 -14.67 3.42 -11.14
N VAL A 162 -14.58 4.04 -9.96
CA VAL A 162 -13.73 3.57 -8.84
C VAL A 162 -14.02 2.10 -8.53
N LEU A 163 -15.29 1.69 -8.44
CA LEU A 163 -15.67 0.30 -8.21
C LEU A 163 -15.26 -0.64 -9.34
N GLY A 164 -15.42 -0.21 -10.60
CA GLY A 164 -15.01 -0.98 -11.77
C GLY A 164 -13.51 -1.26 -11.79
N LEU A 165 -12.68 -0.24 -11.53
CA LEU A 165 -11.24 -0.40 -11.44
C LEU A 165 -10.85 -1.22 -10.20
N PHE A 166 -11.53 -1.02 -9.08
CA PHE A 166 -11.30 -1.77 -7.85
C PHE A 166 -11.55 -3.27 -8.06
N ALA A 167 -12.62 -3.64 -8.74
CA ALA A 167 -12.92 -5.05 -9.04
C ALA A 167 -11.79 -5.72 -9.87
N VAL A 168 -11.14 -4.98 -10.76
CA VAL A 168 -10.04 -5.49 -11.60
C VAL A 168 -8.70 -5.48 -10.86
N ARG A 169 -8.38 -4.45 -10.08
CA ARG A 169 -7.12 -4.38 -9.30
C ARG A 169 -7.18 -5.32 -8.10
N PHE A 170 -8.28 -5.33 -7.37
CA PHE A 170 -8.37 -5.93 -6.05
C PHE A 170 -9.32 -7.15 -6.04
N TRP A 171 -9.26 -8.02 -7.05
CA TRP A 171 -10.21 -9.13 -7.22
C TRP A 171 -10.23 -10.17 -6.09
N ARG A 172 -9.16 -10.30 -5.30
CA ARG A 172 -9.12 -11.18 -4.10
C ARG A 172 -9.41 -10.42 -2.81
N ALA A 173 -9.57 -9.10 -2.85
CA ALA A 173 -9.85 -8.32 -1.66
C ALA A 173 -11.20 -8.74 -1.08
N LYS A 174 -11.26 -8.80 0.25
CA LYS A 174 -12.47 -9.17 0.99
C LYS A 174 -12.94 -7.99 1.82
N LEU A 175 -14.24 -7.72 1.75
CA LEU A 175 -14.93 -6.76 2.59
C LEU A 175 -15.41 -7.49 3.84
N ARG A 176 -15.11 -6.95 5.02
CA ARG A 176 -15.65 -7.46 6.27
C ARG A 176 -17.06 -6.94 6.47
N VAL A 177 -17.99 -7.84 6.74
CA VAL A 177 -19.40 -7.56 6.96
C VAL A 177 -19.71 -7.89 8.42
N PHE A 178 -20.19 -6.90 9.18
CA PHE A 178 -20.52 -7.01 10.62
C PHE A 178 -19.40 -7.53 11.53
N LEU A 179 -18.12 -7.41 11.16
CA LEU A 179 -16.98 -8.09 11.84
C LEU A 179 -17.02 -9.62 11.87
N ILE A 180 -18.11 -10.25 11.42
CA ILE A 180 -18.34 -11.69 11.60
C ILE A 180 -17.81 -12.48 10.41
N PHE A 181 -18.05 -12.01 9.19
CA PHE A 181 -17.65 -12.72 7.98
C PHE A 181 -17.10 -11.80 6.90
N SER A 182 -16.39 -12.38 5.95
CA SER A 182 -15.70 -11.65 4.88
C SER A 182 -16.21 -12.10 3.51
N ILE A 183 -16.70 -11.16 2.70
CA ILE A 183 -17.16 -11.43 1.34
C ILE A 183 -16.14 -10.87 0.35
N PRO A 184 -15.70 -11.62 -0.67
CA PRO A 184 -14.93 -11.07 -1.77
C PRO A 184 -15.62 -9.83 -2.38
N ALA A 185 -14.88 -8.72 -2.49
CA ALA A 185 -15.41 -7.45 -2.95
C ALA A 185 -16.02 -7.54 -4.35
N VAL A 186 -15.47 -8.41 -5.21
CA VAL A 186 -15.98 -8.68 -6.56
C VAL A 186 -17.43 -9.18 -6.55
N TYR A 187 -17.86 -9.92 -5.53
CA TYR A 187 -19.27 -10.36 -5.43
C TYR A 187 -20.19 -9.22 -5.03
N VAL A 188 -19.74 -8.34 -4.13
CA VAL A 188 -20.50 -7.15 -3.73
C VAL A 188 -20.65 -6.18 -4.91
N ILE A 189 -19.55 -5.92 -5.62
CA ILE A 189 -19.55 -5.07 -6.82
C ILE A 189 -20.36 -5.73 -7.93
N GLY A 190 -20.23 -7.04 -8.15
CA GLY A 190 -21.01 -7.78 -9.13
C GLY A 190 -22.51 -7.73 -8.85
N PHE A 191 -22.92 -7.91 -7.60
CA PHE A 191 -24.32 -7.76 -7.19
C PHE A 191 -24.83 -6.33 -7.42
N TYR A 192 -24.05 -5.31 -7.06
CA TYR A 192 -24.35 -3.91 -7.36
C TYR A 192 -24.56 -3.71 -8.88
N THR A 193 -23.62 -4.17 -9.71
CA THR A 193 -23.73 -4.06 -11.18
C THR A 193 -24.97 -4.76 -11.72
N LEU A 194 -25.29 -5.96 -11.23
CA LEU A 194 -26.48 -6.70 -11.66
C LEU A 194 -27.77 -5.96 -11.29
N ARG A 195 -27.83 -5.35 -10.10
CA ARG A 195 -28.94 -4.49 -9.68
C ARG A 195 -29.09 -3.28 -10.61
N GLU A 196 -27.98 -2.61 -10.93
CA GLU A 196 -27.96 -1.45 -11.83
C GLU A 196 -28.47 -1.83 -13.22
N VAL A 197 -27.97 -2.92 -13.79
CA VAL A 197 -28.40 -3.42 -15.10
C VAL A 197 -29.88 -3.79 -15.08
N PHE A 198 -30.32 -4.55 -14.08
CA PHE A 198 -31.72 -4.99 -13.99
C PHE A 198 -32.68 -3.79 -13.87
N THR A 199 -32.33 -2.81 -13.06
CA THR A 199 -33.15 -1.61 -12.88
C THR A 199 -33.09 -0.69 -14.11
N GLY A 200 -31.93 -0.60 -14.77
CA GLY A 200 -31.78 0.11 -16.05
C GLY A 200 -32.55 -0.56 -17.19
N ILE A 201 -32.69 -1.89 -17.19
CA ILE A 201 -33.54 -2.61 -18.15
C ILE A 201 -35.02 -2.32 -17.90
N ARG A 202 -35.46 -2.27 -16.62
CA ARG A 202 -36.82 -1.86 -16.28
C ARG A 202 -37.16 -0.46 -16.77
N ALA A 203 -36.18 0.43 -16.86
CA ALA A 203 -36.35 1.77 -17.44
C ALA A 203 -36.96 1.73 -18.85
N PHE A 204 -36.58 0.73 -19.65
CA PHE A 204 -37.14 0.53 -20.99
C PHE A 204 -38.58 0.00 -20.98
N ALA A 205 -38.96 -0.75 -19.94
CA ALA A 205 -40.31 -1.31 -19.80
C ALA A 205 -41.31 -0.30 -19.23
N ASP A 206 -40.86 0.54 -18.29
CA ASP A 206 -41.71 1.47 -17.53
C ASP A 206 -41.73 2.91 -18.11
N ALA A 207 -41.45 3.06 -19.41
CA ALA A 207 -41.43 4.35 -20.12
C ALA A 207 -40.53 5.44 -19.48
N GLY A 208 -39.36 5.06 -18.92
CA GLY A 208 -38.30 6.00 -18.55
C GLY A 208 -38.49 6.78 -17.25
N SER A 209 -38.88 6.10 -16.15
CA SER A 209 -38.81 6.71 -14.81
C SER A 209 -37.39 7.23 -14.52
N SER A 210 -37.27 8.45 -13.99
CA SER A 210 -35.99 9.20 -13.89
C SER A 210 -34.88 8.41 -13.20
N ASP A 211 -35.24 7.78 -12.09
CA ASP A 211 -34.30 7.08 -11.21
C ASP A 211 -33.70 5.85 -11.89
N SER A 212 -34.42 5.24 -12.84
CA SER A 212 -33.97 4.06 -13.55
C SER A 212 -32.99 4.37 -14.69
N VAL A 213 -33.03 5.59 -15.26
CA VAL A 213 -32.14 6.01 -16.36
C VAL A 213 -30.76 6.47 -15.84
N ALA A 214 -30.71 6.99 -14.61
CA ALA A 214 -29.45 7.31 -13.93
C ALA A 214 -28.54 6.08 -13.75
N ASN A 215 -29.11 4.87 -13.67
CA ASN A 215 -28.35 3.63 -13.52
C ASN A 215 -27.45 3.32 -14.72
N TRP A 216 -27.82 3.80 -15.91
CA TRP A 216 -26.94 3.69 -17.08
C TRP A 216 -25.67 4.52 -16.95
N ALA A 217 -25.72 5.65 -16.24
CA ALA A 217 -24.52 6.41 -15.89
C ALA A 217 -23.59 5.57 -15.01
N HIS A 218 -24.14 4.86 -14.01
CA HIS A 218 -23.35 3.96 -13.15
C HIS A 218 -22.70 2.82 -13.95
N ILE A 219 -23.44 2.20 -14.89
CA ILE A 219 -22.91 1.16 -15.77
C ILE A 219 -21.79 1.72 -16.64
N GLY A 220 -21.96 2.91 -17.21
CA GLY A 220 -20.93 3.59 -18.02
C GLY A 220 -19.65 3.87 -17.23
N GLY A 221 -19.79 4.41 -16.03
CA GLY A 221 -18.67 4.63 -15.11
C GLY A 221 -17.96 3.32 -14.78
N LEU A 222 -18.70 2.28 -14.37
CA LEU A 222 -18.15 0.98 -14.01
C LEU A 222 -17.40 0.31 -15.16
N LEU A 223 -17.98 0.34 -16.37
CA LEU A 223 -17.33 -0.17 -17.57
C LEU A 223 -16.06 0.61 -17.89
N PHE A 224 -16.09 1.95 -17.84
CA PHE A 224 -14.89 2.76 -18.00
C PHE A 224 -13.80 2.36 -17.02
N GLY A 225 -14.14 2.26 -15.73
CA GLY A 225 -13.22 1.86 -14.67
C GLY A 225 -12.60 0.48 -14.90
N ALA A 226 -13.40 -0.50 -15.30
CA ALA A 226 -12.93 -1.84 -15.61
C ALA A 226 -12.06 -1.91 -16.87
N LEU A 227 -12.39 -1.13 -17.90
CA LEU A 227 -11.68 -1.14 -19.18
C LEU A 227 -10.35 -0.37 -19.11
N ILE A 228 -10.32 0.79 -18.45
CA ILE A 228 -9.08 1.57 -18.31
C ILE A 228 -8.02 0.85 -17.46
N ALA A 229 -8.43 -0.15 -16.68
CA ALA A 229 -7.53 -1.05 -15.98
C ALA A 229 -6.54 -1.77 -16.92
N ILE A 230 -6.91 -2.01 -18.18
CA ILE A 230 -6.09 -2.71 -19.18
C ILE A 230 -4.83 -1.90 -19.54
N PRO A 231 -4.95 -0.66 -20.10
CA PRO A 231 -3.78 0.15 -20.41
C PRO A 231 -2.96 0.55 -19.17
N LEU A 232 -3.61 0.68 -18.01
CA LEU A 232 -2.92 0.95 -16.73
C LEU A 232 -2.15 -0.27 -16.20
N LYS A 233 -2.32 -1.46 -16.79
CA LYS A 233 -1.67 -2.72 -16.39
C LYS A 233 -1.84 -3.07 -14.90
N VAL A 234 -2.88 -2.55 -14.25
CA VAL A 234 -3.11 -2.74 -12.80
C VAL A 234 -3.27 -4.21 -12.42
N LYS A 235 -3.74 -5.05 -13.34
CA LYS A 235 -3.87 -6.50 -13.13
C LYS A 235 -2.51 -7.20 -12.99
N ASN A 236 -1.46 -6.68 -13.63
CA ASN A 236 -0.11 -7.24 -13.50
C ASN A 236 0.44 -6.93 -12.11
N ASP A 237 0.30 -5.69 -11.64
CA ASP A 237 0.67 -5.29 -10.28
C ASP A 237 0.01 -6.20 -9.24
N SER A 238 -1.28 -6.46 -9.40
CA SER A 238 -2.00 -7.38 -8.52
C SER A 238 -1.50 -8.82 -8.59
N ARG A 239 -1.17 -9.35 -9.77
CA ARG A 239 -0.63 -10.71 -9.91
C ARG A 239 0.69 -10.85 -9.16
N GLN A 240 1.55 -9.84 -9.24
CA GLN A 240 2.82 -9.80 -8.51
C GLN A 240 2.56 -9.84 -7.00
N GLU A 241 1.73 -8.93 -6.49
CA GLU A 241 1.42 -8.83 -5.05
C GLU A 241 0.76 -10.12 -4.52
N TYR A 242 -0.19 -10.70 -5.25
CA TYR A 242 -0.82 -11.96 -4.85
C TYR A 242 0.12 -13.15 -4.89
N THR A 243 1.06 -13.19 -5.84
CA THR A 243 2.09 -14.24 -5.89
C THR A 243 2.96 -14.19 -4.65
N LEU A 244 3.35 -12.98 -4.23
CA LEU A 244 4.11 -12.79 -3.00
C LEU A 244 3.30 -13.17 -1.76
N GLU A 245 2.04 -12.74 -1.65
CA GLU A 245 1.14 -13.11 -0.54
C GLU A 245 0.99 -14.63 -0.43
N ASP A 246 0.80 -15.32 -1.57
CA ASP A 246 0.69 -16.78 -1.62
C ASP A 246 2.00 -17.47 -1.22
N ALA A 247 3.15 -16.89 -1.59
CA ALA A 247 4.48 -17.39 -1.20
C ALA A 247 4.69 -17.30 0.32
N GLU A 248 4.34 -16.16 0.92
CA GLU A 248 4.43 -15.97 2.36
C GLU A 248 3.43 -16.85 3.11
N ALA A 249 2.21 -16.99 2.60
CA ALA A 249 1.20 -17.86 3.19
C ALA A 249 1.64 -19.33 3.15
N ALA A 250 2.26 -19.77 2.06
CA ALA A 250 2.86 -21.10 1.96
C ALA A 250 3.98 -21.29 3.00
N GLY A 251 4.85 -20.28 3.18
CA GLY A 251 5.90 -20.30 4.20
C GLY A 251 5.35 -20.39 5.63
N ARG A 252 4.29 -19.64 5.95
CA ARG A 252 3.60 -19.72 7.27
C ARG A 252 2.95 -21.09 7.53
N GLN A 253 2.69 -21.86 6.48
CA GLN A 253 2.10 -23.20 6.54
C GLN A 253 3.17 -24.31 6.39
N ASP A 254 4.46 -23.97 6.52
CA ASP A 254 5.59 -24.88 6.33
C ASP A 254 5.66 -25.56 4.95
N ARG A 255 4.94 -25.03 3.95
CA ARG A 255 5.00 -25.49 2.55
C ARG A 255 6.15 -24.82 1.81
N TRP A 256 7.38 -25.07 2.28
CA TRP A 256 8.58 -24.37 1.86
C TRP A 256 8.90 -24.52 0.36
N LEU A 257 8.58 -25.67 -0.24
CA LEU A 257 8.76 -25.89 -1.67
C LEU A 257 7.81 -25.02 -2.51
N ASP A 258 6.56 -24.86 -2.06
CA ASP A 258 5.59 -23.99 -2.70
C ASP A 258 5.99 -22.52 -2.56
N ALA A 259 6.41 -22.13 -1.36
CA ALA A 259 6.91 -20.79 -1.07
C ALA A 259 8.11 -20.44 -1.97
N ALA A 260 9.12 -21.31 -2.05
CA ALA A 260 10.29 -21.10 -2.90
C ALA A 260 9.92 -20.96 -4.38
N ARG A 261 9.03 -21.82 -4.91
CA ARG A 261 8.55 -21.72 -6.31
C ARG A 261 7.85 -20.39 -6.59
N LEU A 262 7.04 -19.90 -5.65
CA LEU A 262 6.32 -18.63 -5.80
C LEU A 262 7.28 -17.43 -5.67
N TYR A 263 8.23 -17.46 -4.73
CA TYR A 263 9.29 -16.45 -4.63
C TYR A 263 10.13 -16.38 -5.92
N THR A 264 10.49 -17.51 -6.51
CA THR A 264 11.21 -17.52 -7.80
C THR A 264 10.41 -16.82 -8.90
N ARG A 265 9.10 -17.07 -9.00
CA ARG A 265 8.23 -16.40 -9.98
C ARG A 265 8.17 -14.89 -9.74
N TYR A 266 8.04 -14.47 -8.48
CA TYR A 266 8.02 -13.06 -8.12
C TYR A 266 9.36 -12.37 -8.43
N LEU A 267 10.49 -12.97 -8.03
CA LEU A 267 11.83 -12.42 -8.25
C LEU A 267 12.22 -12.38 -9.73
N ALA A 268 11.64 -13.24 -10.59
CA ALA A 268 11.82 -13.13 -12.03
C ALA A 268 11.28 -11.82 -12.62
N GLU A 269 10.27 -11.22 -11.96
CA GLU A 269 9.70 -9.91 -12.34
C GLU A 269 10.28 -8.75 -11.51
N LYS A 270 10.70 -9.02 -10.27
CA LYS A 270 11.24 -8.05 -9.31
C LYS A 270 12.57 -8.55 -8.69
N PRO A 271 13.66 -8.58 -9.48
CA PRO A 271 14.94 -9.14 -9.02
C PRO A 271 15.58 -8.33 -7.89
N ASP A 272 15.27 -7.04 -7.75
CA ASP A 272 15.88 -6.17 -6.74
C ASP A 272 15.08 -6.10 -5.41
N ASP A 273 14.16 -7.04 -5.16
CA ASP A 273 13.37 -7.09 -3.93
C ASP A 273 14.13 -7.78 -2.78
N ALA A 274 14.83 -6.99 -1.98
CA ALA A 274 15.68 -7.48 -0.89
C ALA A 274 14.92 -8.28 0.18
N ALA A 275 13.67 -7.91 0.48
CA ALA A 275 12.84 -8.62 1.46
C ALA A 275 12.48 -10.01 0.97
N THR A 276 12.15 -10.14 -0.31
CA THR A 276 11.85 -11.42 -0.94
C THR A 276 13.08 -12.29 -1.06
N HIS A 277 14.25 -11.71 -1.38
CA HIS A 277 15.53 -12.43 -1.31
C HIS A 277 15.78 -12.99 0.10
N ARG A 278 15.56 -12.21 1.17
CA ARG A 278 15.67 -12.71 2.55
C ARG A 278 14.69 -13.86 2.83
N ALA A 279 13.43 -13.73 2.42
CA ALA A 279 12.41 -14.75 2.62
C ALA A 279 12.73 -16.06 1.85
N MET A 280 13.23 -15.92 0.62
CA MET A 280 13.73 -17.03 -0.19
C MET A 280 14.94 -17.70 0.46
N GLY A 281 15.86 -16.93 1.04
CA GLY A 281 16.98 -17.46 1.83
C GLY A 281 16.50 -18.37 2.96
N ARG A 282 15.54 -17.89 3.78
CA ARG A 282 14.92 -18.69 4.85
C ARG A 282 14.23 -19.96 4.33
N ALA A 283 13.51 -19.87 3.21
CA ALA A 283 12.85 -21.02 2.61
C ALA A 283 13.87 -22.08 2.17
N ASN A 284 14.98 -21.67 1.55
CA ASN A 284 16.05 -22.57 1.13
C ASN A 284 16.77 -23.25 2.31
N VAL A 285 16.93 -22.56 3.45
CA VAL A 285 17.43 -23.20 4.68
C VAL A 285 16.53 -24.34 5.11
N LYS A 286 15.20 -24.13 5.09
CA LYS A 286 14.22 -25.18 5.44
C LYS A 286 14.20 -26.33 4.44
N LEU A 287 14.47 -26.04 3.16
CA LEU A 287 14.62 -27.03 2.10
C LEU A 287 16.01 -27.71 2.07
N ARG A 288 16.93 -27.35 2.97
CA ARG A 288 18.32 -27.84 3.01
C ARG A 288 19.11 -27.53 1.72
N GLN A 289 18.78 -26.43 1.07
CA GLN A 289 19.47 -25.92 -0.12
C GLN A 289 20.44 -24.81 0.30
N SER A 290 21.55 -25.21 0.93
CA SER A 290 22.49 -24.28 1.60
C SER A 290 23.11 -23.25 0.66
N GLU A 291 23.49 -23.65 -0.56
CA GLU A 291 24.09 -22.74 -1.55
C GLU A 291 23.09 -21.66 -2.01
N GLU A 292 21.85 -22.07 -2.29
CA GLU A 292 20.77 -21.16 -2.66
C GLU A 292 20.44 -20.20 -1.52
N ALA A 293 20.35 -20.71 -0.29
CA ALA A 293 20.11 -19.90 0.89
C ALA A 293 21.21 -18.84 1.07
N HIS A 294 22.47 -19.24 0.96
CA HIS A 294 23.61 -18.34 1.05
C HIS A 294 23.53 -17.23 -0.01
N ARG A 295 23.30 -17.60 -1.27
CA ARG A 295 23.19 -16.65 -2.38
C ARG A 295 22.09 -15.62 -2.16
N HIS A 296 20.92 -16.07 -1.71
CA HIS A 296 19.78 -15.18 -1.47
C HIS A 296 19.99 -14.25 -0.27
N PHE A 297 20.63 -14.69 0.81
CA PHE A 297 21.00 -13.78 1.91
C PHE A 297 22.06 -12.75 1.50
N MET A 298 23.06 -13.17 0.72
CA MET A 298 24.06 -12.26 0.15
C MET A 298 23.41 -11.17 -0.71
N GLU A 299 22.49 -11.57 -1.57
CA GLU A 299 21.80 -10.63 -2.45
C GLU A 299 20.89 -9.67 -1.68
N ALA A 300 20.18 -10.16 -0.65
CA ALA A 300 19.41 -9.30 0.24
C ALA A 300 20.30 -8.25 0.95
N LEU A 301 21.45 -8.67 1.50
CA LEU A 301 22.41 -7.75 2.12
C LEU A 301 22.93 -6.72 1.12
N ARG A 302 23.30 -7.15 -0.09
CA ARG A 302 23.76 -6.27 -1.18
C ARG A 302 22.73 -5.19 -1.48
N LEU A 303 21.47 -5.57 -1.68
CA LEU A 303 20.39 -4.66 -2.03
C LEU A 303 20.08 -3.66 -0.90
N TYR A 304 19.94 -4.13 0.34
CA TYR A 304 19.74 -3.23 1.49
C TYR A 304 20.90 -2.26 1.67
N LEU A 305 22.14 -2.73 1.54
CA LEU A 305 23.34 -1.90 1.68
C LEU A 305 23.60 -0.98 0.47
N GLN A 306 22.87 -1.11 -0.65
CA GLN A 306 22.91 -0.12 -1.72
C GLN A 306 21.90 1.02 -1.51
N ALA A 307 20.82 0.77 -0.77
CA ALA A 307 19.82 1.79 -0.47
C ALA A 307 20.39 2.86 0.50
N PRO A 308 19.86 4.11 0.45
CA PRO A 308 20.25 5.16 1.38
C PRO A 308 20.13 4.71 2.85
N PRO A 309 21.07 5.11 3.72
CA PRO A 309 21.01 4.77 5.14
C PRO A 309 19.72 5.28 5.78
N SER A 310 19.01 4.41 6.48
CA SER A 310 17.85 4.76 7.30
C SER A 310 17.69 3.75 8.43
N PRO A 311 17.02 4.10 9.53
CA PRO A 311 16.79 3.16 10.64
C PRO A 311 16.08 1.87 10.21
N GLY A 312 15.15 1.96 9.25
CA GLY A 312 14.48 0.78 8.69
C GLY A 312 15.43 -0.12 7.89
N ASN A 313 16.33 0.48 7.13
CA ASN A 313 17.34 -0.24 6.37
C ASN A 313 18.36 -0.92 7.29
N ALA A 314 18.83 -0.24 8.34
CA ALA A 314 19.71 -0.83 9.35
C ALA A 314 19.07 -2.06 10.03
N ALA A 315 17.79 -1.97 10.41
CA ALA A 315 17.05 -3.08 10.98
C ALA A 315 16.89 -4.26 10.02
N ALA A 316 16.68 -3.97 8.73
CA ALA A 316 16.60 -5.00 7.71
C ALA A 316 17.95 -5.72 7.52
N VAL A 317 19.07 -4.99 7.42
CA VAL A 317 20.42 -5.55 7.32
C VAL A 317 20.74 -6.45 8.51
N ALA A 318 20.53 -5.94 9.73
CA ALA A 318 20.77 -6.72 10.96
C ALA A 318 19.91 -7.99 10.99
N GLY A 319 18.65 -7.90 10.56
CA GLY A 319 17.77 -9.05 10.45
C GLY A 319 18.23 -10.09 9.41
N VAL A 320 18.69 -9.67 8.23
CA VAL A 320 19.21 -10.61 7.22
C VAL A 320 20.47 -11.32 7.74
N TYR A 321 21.40 -10.55 8.33
CA TYR A 321 22.63 -11.12 8.89
C TYR A 321 22.32 -12.09 10.04
N GLY A 322 21.37 -11.74 10.92
CA GLY A 322 20.90 -12.64 11.98
C GLY A 322 20.31 -13.95 11.44
N ASP A 323 19.47 -13.89 10.41
CA ASP A 323 18.92 -15.09 9.76
C ASP A 323 20.04 -15.97 9.16
N ALA A 324 21.05 -15.36 8.53
CA ALA A 324 22.20 -16.07 7.97
C ALA A 324 23.07 -16.71 9.07
N CYS A 325 23.37 -15.97 10.14
CA CYS A 325 24.13 -16.43 11.30
C CYS A 325 23.46 -17.58 12.06
N ALA A 326 22.13 -17.66 12.03
CA ALA A 326 21.37 -18.76 12.60
C ALA A 326 21.34 -19.99 11.67
N ALA A 327 21.46 -19.79 10.36
CA ALA A 327 21.44 -20.85 9.36
C ALA A 327 22.82 -21.48 9.13
N PHE A 328 23.89 -20.71 9.28
CA PHE A 328 25.25 -21.14 8.97
C PHE A 328 26.21 -20.91 10.14
N GLU A 329 27.03 -21.92 10.41
CA GLU A 329 28.14 -21.80 11.35
C GLU A 329 29.14 -20.74 10.86
N THR A 330 29.50 -20.81 9.58
CA THR A 330 30.34 -19.82 8.90
C THR A 330 29.58 -19.14 7.77
N PHE A 331 29.68 -17.80 7.72
CA PHE A 331 29.08 -16.98 6.67
C PHE A 331 30.12 -15.96 6.21
N PRO A 332 31.05 -16.35 5.33
CA PRO A 332 32.18 -15.52 4.95
C PRO A 332 31.71 -14.30 4.15
N LEU A 333 32.15 -13.11 4.57
CA LEU A 333 31.78 -11.84 3.96
C LEU A 333 33.02 -10.95 3.73
N PRO A 334 33.00 -10.07 2.71
CA PRO A 334 34.05 -9.06 2.52
C PRO A 334 34.18 -8.11 3.72
N ALA A 335 35.40 -7.66 4.01
CA ALA A 335 35.71 -6.76 5.13
C ALA A 335 34.80 -5.51 5.18
N ALA A 336 34.64 -4.84 4.03
CA ALA A 336 33.78 -3.66 3.91
C ALA A 336 32.31 -3.96 4.27
N LEU A 337 31.81 -5.16 3.93
CA LEU A 337 30.43 -5.55 4.22
C LEU A 337 30.24 -5.82 5.71
N LEU A 338 31.17 -6.55 6.34
CA LEU A 338 31.15 -6.83 7.78
C LEU A 338 31.18 -5.54 8.61
N SER A 339 32.02 -4.58 8.23
CA SER A 339 32.10 -3.28 8.92
C SER A 339 30.76 -2.51 8.86
N ARG A 340 30.08 -2.55 7.71
CA ARG A 340 28.77 -1.90 7.53
C ARG A 340 27.64 -2.65 8.24
N ILE A 341 27.65 -3.98 8.21
CA ILE A 341 26.70 -4.83 8.94
C ILE A 341 26.84 -4.59 10.45
N ALA A 342 28.07 -4.52 10.96
CA ALA A 342 28.32 -4.19 12.36
C ALA A 342 27.73 -2.83 12.73
N GLY A 343 27.88 -1.81 11.88
CA GLY A 343 27.27 -0.49 12.08
C GLY A 343 25.74 -0.56 12.16
N ALA A 344 25.11 -1.28 11.23
CA ALA A 344 23.66 -1.49 11.24
C ALA A 344 23.18 -2.23 12.51
N CYS A 345 23.94 -3.21 12.98
CA CYS A 345 23.64 -3.93 14.23
C CYS A 345 23.81 -3.04 15.46
N GLU A 346 24.84 -2.19 15.50
CA GLU A 346 25.06 -1.21 16.58
C GLU A 346 23.92 -0.17 16.64
N GLU A 347 23.54 0.40 15.49
CA GLU A 347 22.44 1.37 15.37
C GLU A 347 21.10 0.80 15.85
N THR A 348 20.89 -0.50 15.67
CA THR A 348 19.66 -1.21 16.05
C THR A 348 19.75 -1.92 17.39
N ALA A 349 20.82 -1.67 18.15
CA ALA A 349 21.10 -2.27 19.45
C ALA A 349 21.17 -3.82 19.46
N GLN A 350 21.43 -4.44 18.31
CA GLN A 350 21.67 -5.88 18.18
C GLN A 350 23.14 -6.20 18.45
N PHE A 351 23.60 -5.91 19.67
CA PHE A 351 25.02 -5.92 20.02
C PHE A 351 25.70 -7.29 19.88
N ALA A 352 24.97 -8.40 20.07
CA ALA A 352 25.51 -9.74 19.87
C ALA A 352 25.84 -10.03 18.38
N LEU A 353 25.04 -9.50 17.45
CA LEU A 353 25.34 -9.59 16.02
C LEU A 353 26.46 -8.63 15.61
N ALA A 354 26.50 -7.44 16.20
CA ALA A 354 27.60 -6.51 16.00
C ALA A 354 28.94 -7.12 16.45
N ASP A 355 28.96 -7.76 17.62
CA ASP A 355 30.10 -8.49 18.17
C ASP A 355 30.58 -9.58 17.22
N ARG A 356 29.66 -10.44 16.74
CA ARG A 356 29.98 -11.49 15.77
C ARG A 356 30.56 -10.92 14.48
N ALA A 357 29.92 -9.90 13.90
CA ALA A 357 30.37 -9.28 12.65
C ALA A 357 31.77 -8.65 12.78
N LEU A 358 32.03 -7.95 13.88
CA LEU A 358 33.34 -7.35 14.17
C LEU A 358 34.40 -8.41 14.45
N THR A 359 34.04 -9.48 15.16
CA THR A 359 34.93 -10.61 15.41
C THR A 359 35.32 -11.31 14.10
N ASP A 360 34.35 -11.59 13.23
CA ASP A 360 34.59 -12.17 11.91
C ASP A 360 35.45 -11.25 11.04
N LEU A 361 35.26 -9.93 11.13
CA LEU A 361 36.07 -8.92 10.44
C LEU A 361 37.54 -8.97 10.91
N CYS A 362 37.77 -8.92 12.22
CA CYS A 362 39.12 -8.86 12.78
C CYS A 362 39.89 -10.17 12.64
N ARG A 363 39.18 -11.31 12.68
CA ARG A 363 39.79 -12.63 12.49
C ARG A 363 40.16 -12.88 11.03
N ASN A 364 39.24 -12.62 10.10
CA ASN A 364 39.38 -13.03 8.71
C ASN A 364 40.06 -11.98 7.81
N HIS A 365 40.08 -10.70 8.21
CA HIS A 365 40.56 -9.59 7.38
C HIS A 365 41.62 -8.71 8.09
N ALA A 366 42.45 -9.37 8.90
CA ALA A 366 43.62 -8.87 9.63
C ALA A 366 44.27 -7.58 9.10
N ASP A 367 44.62 -7.60 7.82
CA ASP A 367 45.53 -6.64 7.20
C ASP A 367 44.78 -5.45 6.57
N THR A 368 43.48 -5.34 6.81
CA THR A 368 42.63 -4.28 6.28
C THR A 368 42.45 -3.14 7.28
N LYS A 369 42.25 -1.91 6.77
CA LYS A 369 41.94 -0.74 7.59
C LYS A 369 40.59 -0.90 8.31
N GLU A 370 39.68 -1.65 7.70
CA GLU A 370 38.40 -2.05 8.29
C GLU A 370 38.60 -2.91 9.53
N ALA A 371 39.53 -3.87 9.53
CA ALA A 371 39.82 -4.71 10.70
C ALA A 371 40.48 -3.92 11.84
N GLU A 372 41.40 -3.00 11.53
CA GLU A 372 41.95 -2.07 12.53
C GLU A 372 40.83 -1.28 13.23
N ASN A 373 39.99 -0.59 12.46
CA ASN A 373 38.85 0.14 13.01
C ASN A 373 37.84 -0.80 13.71
N GLY A 374 37.68 -2.02 13.19
CA GLY A 374 36.80 -3.04 13.71
C GLY A 374 37.20 -3.47 15.12
N LEU A 375 38.49 -3.66 15.37
CA LEU A 375 39.01 -4.11 16.66
C LEU A 375 38.88 -3.01 17.74
N LEU A 376 39.08 -1.74 17.35
CA LEU A 376 38.76 -0.59 18.20
C LEU A 376 37.26 -0.53 18.55
N ARG A 377 36.38 -0.72 17.55
CA ARG A 377 34.92 -0.75 17.75
C ARG A 377 34.50 -1.92 18.64
N LEU A 378 35.09 -3.10 18.45
CA LEU A 378 34.81 -4.30 19.23
C LEU A 378 35.17 -4.09 20.70
N GLY A 379 36.35 -3.56 21.00
CA GLY A 379 36.73 -3.25 22.39
C GLY A 379 35.78 -2.23 23.04
N LYS A 380 35.37 -1.18 22.30
CA LYS A 380 34.36 -0.21 22.78
C LYS A 380 32.99 -0.83 23.02
N LEU A 381 32.56 -1.75 22.15
CA LEU A 381 31.31 -2.48 22.27
C LEU A 381 31.31 -3.31 23.56
N HIS A 382 32.39 -4.05 23.81
CA HIS A 382 32.60 -4.83 25.05
C HIS A 382 32.60 -3.97 26.30
N LEU A 383 33.36 -2.86 26.29
CA LEU A 383 33.49 -1.98 27.44
C LEU A 383 32.17 -1.28 27.80
N SER A 384 31.45 -0.75 26.81
CA SER A 384 30.34 0.19 27.04
C SER A 384 28.94 -0.41 26.88
N LYS A 385 28.74 -1.32 25.92
CA LYS A 385 27.41 -1.87 25.59
C LYS A 385 27.20 -3.24 26.21
N LEU A 386 28.19 -4.13 26.11
CA LEU A 386 28.13 -5.47 26.71
C LEU A 386 28.55 -5.49 28.18
N ARG A 387 29.22 -4.43 28.67
CA ARG A 387 29.72 -4.30 30.05
C ARG A 387 30.65 -5.46 30.45
N GLN A 388 31.55 -5.82 29.55
CA GLN A 388 32.56 -6.87 29.69
C GLN A 388 33.97 -6.24 29.69
N PRO A 389 34.38 -5.58 30.78
CA PRO A 389 35.64 -4.82 30.82
C PRO A 389 36.89 -5.70 30.67
N GLN A 390 36.86 -6.94 31.17
CA GLN A 390 37.97 -7.89 31.02
C GLN A 390 38.21 -8.24 29.53
N SER A 391 37.14 -8.61 28.82
CA SER A 391 37.20 -8.89 27.37
C SER A 391 37.61 -7.65 26.58
N ALA A 392 37.12 -6.46 26.95
CA ALA A 392 37.54 -5.21 26.33
C ALA A 392 39.05 -4.96 26.49
N ALA A 393 39.62 -5.19 27.68
CA ALA A 393 41.05 -5.05 27.92
C ALA A 393 41.87 -6.02 27.05
N GLU A 394 41.44 -7.27 26.91
CA GLU A 394 42.07 -8.25 26.02
C GLU A 394 42.07 -7.79 24.56
N ILE A 395 40.93 -7.31 24.06
CA ILE A 395 40.79 -6.79 22.70
C ILE A 395 41.68 -5.56 22.47
N PHE A 396 41.77 -4.64 23.44
CA PHE A 396 42.65 -3.47 23.33
C PHE A 396 44.14 -3.84 23.38
N ARG A 397 44.54 -4.86 24.16
CA ARG A 397 45.91 -5.38 24.11
C ARG A 397 46.22 -6.00 22.75
N GLU A 398 45.29 -6.80 22.19
CA GLU A 398 45.42 -7.34 20.83
C GLU A 398 45.60 -6.20 19.81
N PHE A 399 44.81 -5.14 19.92
CA PHE A 399 44.94 -3.97 19.05
C PHE A 399 46.34 -3.36 19.09
N LEU A 400 46.88 -3.10 20.29
CA LEU A 400 48.19 -2.48 20.46
C LEU A 400 49.33 -3.37 19.97
N GLN A 401 49.17 -4.69 20.08
CA GLN A 401 50.11 -5.66 19.55
C GLN A 401 50.06 -5.74 18.02
N ARG A 402 48.86 -5.77 17.44
CA ARG A 402 48.63 -6.00 16.02
C ARG A 402 48.84 -4.75 15.17
N TYR A 403 48.49 -3.57 15.71
CA TYR A 403 48.58 -2.28 15.01
C TYR A 403 49.41 -1.26 15.80
N PRO A 404 50.71 -1.54 16.05
CA PRO A 404 51.55 -0.72 16.94
C PRO A 404 51.79 0.71 16.41
N ARG A 405 51.57 0.94 15.12
CA ARG A 405 51.72 2.24 14.43
C ARG A 405 50.38 2.91 14.10
N SER A 406 49.27 2.41 14.63
CA SER A 406 47.94 3.00 14.42
C SER A 406 47.87 4.44 14.93
N GLU A 407 47.15 5.30 14.20
CA GLU A 407 46.80 6.65 14.66
C GLU A 407 45.94 6.63 15.92
N TRP A 408 45.22 5.53 16.17
CA TRP A 408 44.35 5.34 17.32
C TRP A 408 45.07 4.86 18.57
N ARG A 409 46.39 4.57 18.51
CA ARG A 409 47.15 3.95 19.60
C ARG A 409 46.96 4.63 20.95
N ALA A 410 47.19 5.95 21.03
CA ALA A 410 47.07 6.70 22.28
C ALA A 410 45.62 6.75 22.81
N HIS A 411 44.62 6.63 21.93
CA HIS A 411 43.23 6.49 22.35
C HIS A 411 42.95 5.10 22.93
N VAL A 412 43.47 4.04 22.29
CA VAL A 412 43.32 2.66 22.77
C VAL A 412 44.03 2.43 24.10
N GLU A 413 45.22 2.99 24.32
CA GLU A 413 45.94 2.90 25.61
C GLU A 413 45.10 3.48 26.77
N ARG A 414 44.38 4.58 26.54
CA ARG A 414 43.45 5.15 27.54
C ARG A 414 42.24 4.25 27.79
N LEU A 415 41.66 3.69 26.74
CA LEU A 415 40.52 2.77 26.87
C LEU A 415 40.93 1.46 27.57
N LEU A 416 42.16 0.99 27.35
CA LEU A 416 42.73 -0.16 28.06
C LEU A 416 42.82 0.12 29.56
N ALA A 417 43.43 1.24 29.96
CA ALA A 417 43.52 1.64 31.36
C ALA A 417 42.12 1.79 32.00
N GLU A 418 41.16 2.36 31.27
CA GLU A 418 39.76 2.44 31.72
C GLU A 418 39.15 1.05 31.92
N SER A 419 39.39 0.13 30.99
CA SER A 419 38.88 -1.24 31.05
C SER A 419 39.45 -1.99 32.25
N GLU A 420 40.75 -1.86 32.51
CA GLU A 420 41.45 -2.47 33.66
C GLU A 420 41.02 -1.87 35.00
N SER A 421 40.62 -0.59 35.03
CA SER A 421 40.07 0.02 36.25
C SER A 421 38.66 -0.48 36.61
N LYS A 422 37.93 -1.03 35.63
CA LYS A 422 36.54 -1.50 35.75
C LYS A 422 36.41 -3.02 35.84
N SER A 423 37.46 -3.76 35.51
CA SER A 423 37.58 -5.21 35.63
C SER A 423 37.89 -5.65 37.05
#